data_AF-A0AAU8HQD4-F1
#
_entry.id   AF-A0AAU8HQD4-F1
#
_cell.length_a   1.000
_cell.length_b   1.000
_cell.length_c   1.000
_cell.angle_alpha   90.00
_cell.angle_beta   90.00
_cell.angle_gamma   90.00
#
_symmetry.space_group_name_H-M   'P 1'
#
loop_
_entity.id
_entity.type
_entity.pdbx_description
1 polymer ?
#
loop_
_entity_poly.entity_id
_entity_poly.type
_entity_poly.pdbx_seq_one_letter_code
_entity_poly.pdbx_strand_id
1 'polypeptide(L)'
;MKSNFRYLLIAALVAVDQVVKLIVRNYRGSDVNLIGDFIYFRPTHNTYYSWYNSMLGIENTKAFHIILTSAILVLAILLFRYAYNRKGNKIETRLLEIFMLSFR
;
A
#
# COMPACT_ATOMS: atom_id res chain seq x y z
N MET A 1 -13.38 23.27 -12.67
CA MET A 1 -11.91 23.51 -12.62
C MET A 1 -11.15 22.64 -11.60
N LYS A 2 -11.64 22.39 -10.38
CA LYS A 2 -10.94 21.56 -9.36
C LYS A 2 -10.69 20.10 -9.76
N SER A 3 -11.53 19.50 -10.61
CA SER A 3 -11.43 18.09 -11.03
C SER A 3 -10.23 17.83 -11.94
N ASN A 4 -10.05 18.65 -12.99
CA ASN A 4 -8.95 18.49 -13.95
C ASN A 4 -7.57 18.63 -13.31
N PHE A 5 -7.45 19.51 -12.32
CA PHE A 5 -6.21 19.67 -11.55
C PHE A 5 -5.86 18.42 -10.73
N ARG A 6 -6.86 17.73 -10.15
CA ARG A 6 -6.63 16.46 -9.44
C ARG A 6 -6.12 15.36 -10.37
N TYR A 7 -6.70 15.24 -11.58
CA TYR A 7 -6.23 14.25 -12.56
C TYR A 7 -4.81 14.55 -13.04
N LEU A 8 -4.45 15.82 -13.21
CA LEU A 8 -3.08 16.21 -13.53
C LEU A 8 -2.09 15.87 -12.40
N LEU A 9 -2.48 16.09 -11.14
CA LEU A 9 -1.66 15.68 -9.99
C LEU A 9 -1.50 14.16 -9.92
N ILE A 10 -2.57 13.39 -10.14
CA ILE A 10 -2.50 11.93 -10.19
C ILE A 10 -1.57 11.48 -11.32
N ALA A 11 -1.70 12.06 -12.53
CA ALA A 11 -0.84 11.75 -13.66
C ALA A 11 0.63 12.09 -13.37
N ALA A 12 0.89 13.23 -12.73
CA ALA A 12 2.24 13.61 -12.30
C ALA A 12 2.82 12.63 -11.28
N LEU A 13 2.03 12.20 -10.28
CA LEU A 13 2.44 11.21 -9.29
C LEU A 13 2.76 9.86 -9.95
N VAL A 14 1.91 9.41 -10.88
CA VAL A 14 2.15 8.18 -11.65
C VAL A 14 3.44 8.32 -12.48
N ALA A 15 3.65 9.45 -13.14
CA ALA A 15 4.86 9.69 -13.92
C ALA A 15 6.13 9.64 -13.06
N VAL A 16 6.11 10.29 -11.89
CA VAL A 16 7.22 10.26 -10.93
C VAL A 16 7.50 8.83 -10.46
N ASP A 17 6.47 8.07 -10.08
CA ASP A 17 6.61 6.67 -9.66
C ASP A 17 7.24 5.80 -10.76
N GLN A 18 6.78 5.94 -12.01
CA GLN A 18 7.33 5.16 -13.12
C GLN A 18 8.77 5.54 -13.47
N VAL A 19 9.11 6.84 -13.45
CA VAL A 19 10.48 7.32 -13.69
C VAL A 19 11.42 6.81 -12.60
N VAL A 20 11.02 6.90 -11.33
CA VAL A 20 11.81 6.36 -10.21
C VAL A 20 12.03 4.85 -10.40
N LYS A 21 10.99 4.08 -10.75
CA LYS A 21 11.14 2.63 -11.02
C LYS A 21 12.09 2.32 -12.17
N LEU A 22 12.08 3.13 -13.24
CA LEU A 22 13.00 2.98 -14.37
C LEU A 22 14.45 3.25 -13.97
N ILE A 23 14.70 4.33 -13.22
CA ILE A 23 16.03 4.66 -12.70
C ILE A 23 16.50 3.52 -11.79
N VAL A 24 15.71 3.17 -10.77
CA VAL A 24 16.03 2.15 -9.76
C VAL A 24 16.28 0.77 -10.38
N ARG A 25 15.60 0.43 -11.48
CA ARG A 25 15.80 -0.83 -12.21
C ARG A 25 17.26 -1.01 -12.66
N ASN A 26 17.94 0.06 -13.06
CA ASN A 26 19.32 -0.02 -13.53
C ASN A 26 20.33 -0.25 -12.39
N TYR A 27 19.91 -0.07 -11.14
CA TYR A 27 20.73 -0.26 -9.95
C TYR A 27 20.42 -1.57 -9.21
N ARG A 28 19.76 -2.54 -9.86
CA ARG A 28 19.54 -3.86 -9.25
C ARG A 28 20.88 -4.51 -8.88
N GLY A 29 20.96 -5.01 -7.65
CA GLY A 29 22.18 -5.60 -7.10
C GLY A 29 23.13 -4.60 -6.44
N SER A 30 22.83 -3.30 -6.48
CA SER A 30 23.51 -2.31 -5.64
C SER A 30 22.99 -2.35 -4.21
N ASP A 31 23.89 -2.10 -3.27
CA ASP A 31 23.59 -1.93 -1.85
C ASP A 31 24.39 -0.73 -1.37
N VAL A 32 23.72 0.40 -1.16
CA VAL A 32 24.36 1.67 -0.83
C VAL A 32 23.76 2.24 0.43
N ASN A 33 24.56 2.40 1.47
CA ASN A 33 24.17 3.14 2.68
C ASN A 33 24.10 4.64 2.34
N LEU A 34 22.91 5.23 2.40
CA LEU A 34 22.69 6.65 2.14
C LEU A 34 22.95 7.48 3.41
N ILE A 35 22.42 7.03 4.55
CA ILE A 35 22.55 7.73 5.83
C ILE A 35 22.83 6.69 6.92
N GLY A 36 24.12 6.51 7.23
CA GLY A 36 24.59 5.50 8.19
C GLY A 36 23.97 4.13 7.92
N ASP A 37 23.59 3.43 8.98
CA ASP A 37 22.90 2.13 8.89
C ASP A 37 21.36 2.25 8.90
N PHE A 38 20.82 3.47 8.86
CA PHE A 38 19.38 3.72 8.98
C PHE A 38 18.67 3.79 7.63
N ILE A 39 19.31 4.39 6.63
CA ILE A 39 18.74 4.55 5.29
C ILE A 39 19.71 3.98 4.28
N TYR A 40 19.27 2.93 3.60
CA TYR A 40 20.02 2.26 2.56
C TYR A 40 19.19 2.17 1.28
N PHE A 41 19.88 2.26 0.17
CA PHE A 41 19.37 2.04 -1.16
C PHE A 41 19.71 0.61 -1.58
N ARG A 42 18.72 -0.28 -1.48
CA ARG A 42 18.82 -1.66 -1.93
C ARG A 42 17.65 -1.98 -2.86
N PRO A 43 17.81 -1.78 -4.18
CA PRO A 43 16.74 -2.02 -5.15
C PRO A 43 16.30 -3.48 -5.14
N THR A 44 15.07 -3.73 -4.72
CA THR A 44 14.47 -5.06 -4.75
C THR A 44 13.25 -5.07 -5.66
N HIS A 45 13.05 -6.17 -6.38
CA HIS A 45 11.80 -6.41 -7.08
C HIS A 45 10.89 -7.23 -6.16
N ASN A 46 9.79 -6.63 -5.70
CA ASN A 46 8.86 -7.32 -4.82
C ASN A 46 8.06 -8.38 -5.60
N THR A 47 8.53 -9.62 -5.58
CA THR A 47 7.87 -10.80 -6.15
C THR A 47 6.90 -11.47 -5.17
N TYR A 48 7.01 -11.16 -3.88
CA TYR A 48 6.18 -11.73 -2.82
C TYR A 48 4.80 -11.04 -2.69
N TYR A 49 4.60 -9.91 -3.37
CA TYR A 49 3.37 -9.09 -3.38
C TYR A 49 3.01 -8.42 -2.05
N SER A 50 3.30 -9.03 -0.89
CA SER A 50 3.01 -8.47 0.43
C SER A 50 4.09 -8.74 1.47
N TRP A 51 4.10 -7.94 2.53
CA TRP A 51 5.01 -8.10 3.66
C TRP A 51 4.81 -9.46 4.36
N TYR A 52 3.56 -9.93 4.48
CA TYR A 52 3.23 -11.23 5.07
C TYR A 52 3.84 -12.39 4.27
N ASN A 53 3.66 -12.36 2.93
CA ASN A 53 4.27 -13.36 2.06
C ASN A 53 5.80 -13.29 2.09
N SER A 54 6.37 -12.09 2.16
CA SER A 54 7.82 -11.88 2.26
C SER A 54 8.38 -12.41 3.59
N MET A 55 7.64 -12.26 4.69
CA MET A 55 8.04 -12.78 6.00
C MET A 55 8.01 -14.31 6.05
N LEU A 56 7.05 -14.93 5.37
CA LEU A 56 6.88 -16.39 5.36
C LEU A 56 7.63 -17.09 4.22
N GLY A 57 8.33 -16.34 3.35
CA GLY A 57 9.03 -16.90 2.19
C GLY A 57 8.12 -17.58 1.17
N ILE A 58 6.84 -17.19 1.12
CA ILE A 58 5.85 -17.84 0.26
C ILE A 58 5.86 -17.18 -1.12
N GLU A 59 6.54 -17.83 -2.07
CA GLU A 59 6.61 -17.38 -3.46
C GLU A 59 5.33 -17.71 -4.25
N ASN A 60 5.03 -16.90 -5.28
CA ASN A 60 4.02 -17.18 -6.32
C ASN A 60 2.57 -17.46 -5.88
N THR A 61 2.16 -17.04 -4.68
CA THR A 61 0.77 -17.14 -4.22
C THR A 61 -0.06 -15.90 -4.57
N LYS A 62 0.16 -15.29 -5.75
CA LYS A 62 -0.52 -14.05 -6.16
C LYS A 62 -2.04 -14.15 -6.02
N ALA A 63 -2.63 -15.25 -6.51
CA ALA A 63 -4.08 -15.47 -6.43
C ALA A 63 -4.56 -15.62 -4.98
N PHE A 64 -3.88 -16.44 -4.17
CA PHE A 64 -4.21 -16.62 -2.76
C PHE A 64 -4.06 -15.32 -1.97
N HIS A 65 -3.01 -14.53 -2.25
CA HIS A 65 -2.81 -13.22 -1.65
C HIS A 65 -3.94 -12.24 -2.00
N ILE A 66 -4.34 -12.18 -3.27
CA ILE A 66 -5.46 -11.34 -3.71
C ILE A 66 -6.75 -11.77 -2.99
N ILE A 67 -7.04 -13.07 -2.93
CA ILE A 67 -8.24 -13.61 -2.28
C ILE A 67 -8.22 -13.27 -0.78
N LEU A 68 -7.12 -13.57 -0.08
CA LEU A 68 -6.99 -13.34 1.35
C LEU A 68 -7.10 -11.85 1.70
N THR A 69 -6.40 -11.00 0.95
CA THR A 69 -6.43 -9.55 1.17
C THR A 69 -7.82 -8.98 0.89
N SER A 70 -8.49 -9.45 -0.17
CA SER A 70 -9.87 -9.05 -0.48
C SER A 70 -10.84 -9.50 0.62
N ALA A 71 -10.69 -10.72 1.14
CA ALA A 71 -11.52 -11.22 2.23
C ALA A 71 -11.32 -10.39 3.51
N ILE A 72 -10.07 -10.07 3.87
CA ILE A 72 -9.76 -9.20 5.01
C ILE A 72 -10.36 -7.81 4.82
N LEU A 73 -10.28 -7.25 3.60
CA LEU A 73 -10.88 -5.95 3.29
C LEU A 73 -12.40 -5.97 3.47
N VAL A 74 -13.07 -7.01 2.98
CA VAL A 74 -14.52 -7.21 3.16
C VAL A 74 -14.87 -7.32 4.65
N LEU A 75 -14.12 -8.11 5.41
CA LEU A 75 -14.32 -8.25 6.85
C LEU A 75 -14.13 -6.91 7.57
N ALA A 76 -13.11 -6.12 7.20
CA ALA A 76 -12.88 -4.79 7.76
C ALA A 76 -14.06 -3.85 7.46
N ILE A 77 -14.61 -3.86 6.23
CA ILE A 77 -15.81 -3.09 5.87
C ILE A 77 -17.01 -3.52 6.71
N LEU A 78 -17.24 -4.84 6.87
CA LEU A 78 -18.36 -5.35 7.65
C LEU A 78 -18.23 -4.98 9.14
N LEU A 79 -17.04 -5.12 9.72
CA LEU A 79 -16.75 -4.72 11.09
C LEU A 79 -16.94 -3.22 11.29
N PHE A 80 -16.48 -2.39 10.34
CA PHE A 80 -16.71 -0.95 10.36
C PHE A 80 -18.20 -0.62 10.35
N ARG A 81 -18.97 -1.20 9.42
CA ARG A 81 -20.43 -1.00 9.34
C ARG A 81 -21.12 -1.41 10.63
N TYR A 82 -20.75 -2.55 11.19
CA TYR A 82 -21.29 -3.04 12.45
C TYR A 82 -20.97 -2.09 13.61
N ALA A 83 -19.70 -1.68 13.76
CA ALA A 83 -19.25 -0.78 14.81
C ALA A 83 -19.93 0.60 14.70
N TYR A 84 -20.03 1.14 13.48
CA TYR A 84 -20.69 2.41 13.20
C TYR A 84 -22.18 2.36 13.56
N ASN A 85 -22.90 1.31 13.13
CA ASN A 85 -24.32 1.16 13.43
C ASN A 85 -24.61 0.94 14.91
N ARG A 86 -23.69 0.31 15.66
CA ARG A 86 -23.88 0.00 17.09
C ARG A 86 -23.43 1.11 18.04
N LYS A 87 -22.35 1.82 17.72
CA LYS A 87 -21.74 2.82 18.61
C LYS A 87 -21.91 4.27 18.14
N GLY A 88 -22.39 4.51 16.92
CA GLY A 88 -22.55 5.84 16.36
C GLY A 88 -21.21 6.56 16.14
N ASN A 89 -21.21 7.89 16.22
CA ASN A 89 -20.07 8.75 15.88
C ASN A 89 -19.11 8.95 17.08
N LYS A 90 -18.49 7.86 17.54
CA LYS A 90 -17.45 7.89 18.59
C LYS A 90 -16.06 7.98 17.96
N ILE A 91 -15.06 8.35 18.77
CA ILE A 91 -13.67 8.47 18.30
C ILE A 91 -13.16 7.16 17.66
N GLU A 92 -13.53 6.00 18.23
CA GLU A 92 -13.17 4.67 17.71
C GLU A 92 -13.69 4.43 16.29
N THR A 93 -14.94 4.83 16.01
CA THR A 93 -15.55 4.64 14.69
C THR A 93 -15.02 5.64 13.68
N ARG A 94 -14.67 6.87 14.09
CA ARG A 94 -13.96 7.84 13.24
C ARG A 94 -12.55 7.40 12.86
N LEU A 95 -11.81 6.80 13.80
CA LEU A 95 -10.48 6.26 13.51
C LEU A 95 -10.56 5.12 12.48
N LEU A 96 -11.54 4.23 12.64
CA LEU A 96 -11.82 3.20 11.64
C LEU A 96 -12.26 3.79 10.30
N GLU A 97 -13.05 4.87 10.28
CA GLU A 97 -13.44 5.56 9.05
C GLU A 97 -12.23 6.16 8.32
N ILE A 98 -11.35 6.85 9.03
CA ILE A 98 -10.10 7.40 8.47
C ILE A 98 -9.19 6.28 7.95
N PHE A 99 -9.06 5.18 8.71
CA PHE A 99 -8.32 4.00 8.28
C PHE A 99 -8.92 3.44 6.98
N MET A 100 -10.23 3.24 6.91
CA MET A 100 -10.90 2.73 5.70
C MET A 100 -10.78 3.68 4.50
N LEU A 101 -10.77 5.00 4.71
CA LEU A 101 -10.55 5.98 3.65
C LEU A 101 -9.09 6.01 3.17
N SER A 102 -8.13 5.57 3.98
CA SER A 102 -6.72 5.51 3.57
C SER A 102 -6.41 4.39 2.57
N PHE A 103 -7.28 3.38 2.45
CA PHE A 103 -7.17 2.30 1.46
C PHE A 103 -7.97 2.56 0.18
N ARG A 104 -8.57 3.74 0.03
CA ARG A 104 -9.40 4.11 -1.11
C ARG A 104 -8.65 5.05 -2.05
#